data_AF-A0A957TIE1-F1
#
_entry.id   AF-A0A957TIE1-F1
#
_cell.length_a   1.000
_cell.length_b   1.000
_cell.length_c   1.000
_cell.angle_alpha   90.00
_cell.angle_beta   90.00
_cell.angle_gamma   90.00
#
_symmetry.space_group_name_H-M   'P 1'
#
loop_
_entity.id
_entity.type
_entity.pdbx_description
1 polymer ?
#
loop_
_entity_poly.entity_id
_entity_poly.type
_entity_poly.pdbx_seq_one_letter_code
_entity_poly.pdbx_strand_id
1 'polypeptide(L)' 'ADAFQCGYCTSGQIMSLKGLLAETAEPSDEEIVRAVSGNLCRCGAYRNILLAGQLAAGRGQETLARRRKEGVHANSTH' A
#
# COMPACT_ATOMS: atom_id res chain seq x y z
N ALA A 1 -0.92 -10.43 1.12
CA ALA A 1 -2.11 -10.10 0.32
C ALA A 1 -1.73 -8.94 -0.59
N ASP A 2 -1.95 -9.13 -1.89
CA ASP A 2 -1.42 -8.26 -2.94
C ASP A 2 -2.25 -6.99 -3.13
N ALA A 3 -1.63 -5.93 -3.66
CA ALA A 3 -2.24 -4.62 -3.91
C ALA A 3 -3.19 -4.60 -5.13
N PHE A 4 -3.37 -5.74 -5.80
CA PHE A 4 -4.25 -5.88 -6.95
C PHE A 4 -4.96 -7.23 -6.90
N GLN A 5 -6.17 -7.26 -7.47
CA GLN A 5 -6.90 -8.50 -7.74
C GLN A 5 -7.33 -8.47 -9.21
N CYS A 6 -8.33 -7.66 -9.53
CA CYS A 6 -8.86 -7.48 -10.87
C CYS A 6 -8.02 -6.53 -11.76
N GLY A 7 -7.08 -5.79 -11.17
CA GLY A 7 -6.12 -4.94 -11.90
C GLY A 7 -6.68 -3.63 -12.47
N TYR A 8 -8.00 -3.47 -12.58
CA TYR A 8 -8.61 -2.33 -13.28
C TYR A 8 -8.20 -0.97 -12.72
N CYS A 9 -8.15 -0.82 -11.39
CA CYS A 9 -7.76 0.44 -10.76
C CYS A 9 -6.24 0.62 -10.65
N THR A 10 -5.43 -0.40 -10.95
CA THR A 10 -4.00 -0.44 -10.60
C THR A 10 -3.20 0.65 -11.29
N SER A 11 -3.46 0.93 -12.57
CA SER A 11 -2.75 1.99 -13.31
C SER A 11 -2.97 3.38 -12.70
N GLY A 12 -4.23 3.69 -12.35
CA GLY A 12 -4.58 4.95 -11.66
C GLY A 12 -3.86 5.08 -10.32
N GLN A 13 -3.83 4.00 -9.52
CA GLN A 13 -3.12 4.00 -8.25
C GLN A 13 -1.61 4.26 -8.39
N ILE A 14 -0.96 3.60 -9.36
CA ILE A 14 0.48 3.77 -9.60
C ILE A 14 0.77 5.21 -10.02
N MET A 15 -0.01 5.77 -10.93
CA MET A 15 0.23 7.14 -11.40
C MET A 15 0.03 8.17 -10.31
N SER A 16 -1.02 8.04 -9.48
CA SER A 16 -1.25 8.94 -8.35
C SER A 16 -0.14 8.87 -7.30
N LEU A 17 0.31 7.66 -6.93
CA LEU A 17 1.42 7.49 -5.99
C LEU A 17 2.74 8.02 -6.56
N LYS A 18 3.00 7.80 -7.86
CA LYS A 18 4.17 8.35 -8.53
C LYS A 18 4.17 9.87 -8.52
N GLY A 19 3.02 10.50 -8.76
CA GLY A 19 2.86 11.96 -8.68
C GLY A 19 3.19 12.47 -7.27
N LEU A 20 2.58 11.87 -6.24
CA LEU A 20 2.86 12.21 -4.85
C LEU A 20 4.35 12.10 -4.51
N LEU A 21 4.99 11.00 -4.89
CA LEU A 21 6.41 10.76 -4.58
C LEU A 21 7.38 11.66 -5.36
N ALA A 22 6.93 12.21 -6.50
CA ALA A 22 7.71 13.22 -7.23
C ALA A 22 7.68 14.59 -6.54
N GLU A 23 6.61 14.89 -5.80
CA GLU A 23 6.43 16.14 -5.05
C GLU A 23 7.00 16.07 -3.63
N THR A 24 6.79 14.93 -2.95
CA THR A 24 7.18 14.71 -1.56
C THR A 24 7.87 13.35 -1.43
N ALA A 25 9.16 13.34 -1.09
CA ALA A 25 9.95 12.11 -0.95
C ALA A 25 9.50 11.22 0.23
N GLU A 26 8.99 11.84 1.31
CA GLU A 26 8.52 11.16 2.53
C GLU A 26 7.08 11.59 2.88
N PRO A 27 6.07 11.19 2.09
CA PRO A 27 4.70 11.63 2.32
C PRO A 27 4.08 10.96 3.55
N SER A 28 3.24 11.67 4.30
CA SER A 28 2.48 11.12 5.43
C SER A 28 1.48 10.04 4.99
N ASP A 29 0.94 9.27 5.93
CA ASP A 29 -0.09 8.27 5.62
C ASP A 29 -1.38 8.91 5.10
N GLU A 30 -1.75 10.09 5.64
CA GLU A 30 -2.89 10.88 5.17
C GLU A 30 -2.69 11.39 3.74
N GLU A 31 -1.45 11.77 3.39
CA GLU A 31 -1.09 12.16 2.02
C GLU A 31 -1.24 11.01 1.04
N ILE A 32 -0.77 9.81 1.42
CA ILE A 32 -0.97 8.59 0.63
C ILE A 32 -2.45 8.30 0.44
N VAL A 33 -3.25 8.33 1.52
CA VAL A 33 -4.70 8.11 1.46
C VAL A 33 -5.36 9.10 0.51
N ARG A 34 -5.03 10.39 0.61
CA ARG A 34 -5.57 11.42 -0.28
C ARG A 34 -5.17 11.15 -1.74
N ALA A 35 -3.91 10.84 -2.02
CA ALA A 35 -3.42 10.59 -3.37
C ALA A 35 -4.16 9.43 -4.05
N VAL A 36 -4.48 8.35 -3.32
CA VAL A 36 -5.16 7.18 -3.89
C VAL A 36 -6.69 7.25 -3.87
N SER A 37 -7.27 8.17 -3.09
CA SER A 37 -8.72 8.28 -2.88
C SER A 37 -9.53 8.56 -4.15
N GLY A 38 -8.94 9.23 -5.14
CA GLY A 38 -9.56 9.48 -6.45
C GLY A 38 -9.65 8.25 -7.35
N ASN A 39 -8.92 7.18 -7.02
CA ASN A 39 -8.89 5.94 -7.80
C ASN A 39 -9.72 4.86 -7.10
N LEU A 40 -10.95 4.66 -7.56
CA LEU A 40 -11.88 3.72 -6.93
C LEU A 40 -11.45 2.27 -7.16
N CYS A 41 -11.41 1.49 -6.07
CA CYS A 41 -11.15 0.05 -6.11
C CYS A 41 -12.43 -0.73 -5.80
N ARG A 42 -12.92 -1.52 -6.76
CA ARG A 42 -14.13 -2.33 -6.56
C ARG A 42 -13.85 -3.73 -6.01
N CYS A 43 -12.68 -4.29 -6.29
CA CYS A 43 -12.32 -5.65 -5.89
C CYS A 43 -11.82 -5.75 -4.42
N GLY A 44 -11.79 -4.66 -3.66
CA GLY A 44 -11.52 -4.69 -2.20
C GLY A 44 -10.03 -4.72 -1.82
N ALA A 45 -9.12 -4.43 -2.75
CA ALA A 45 -7.67 -4.40 -2.50
C ALA A 45 -7.17 -3.08 -1.86
N TYR A 46 -8.06 -2.14 -1.55
CA TYR A 46 -7.70 -0.77 -1.14
C TYR A 46 -6.72 -0.71 0.04
N ARG A 47 -6.89 -1.56 1.06
CA ARG A 47 -5.96 -1.62 2.21
C ARG A 47 -4.54 -2.03 1.82
N ASN A 48 -4.41 -2.92 0.83
CA ASN A 48 -3.10 -3.34 0.32
C ASN A 48 -2.49 -2.30 -0.63
N ILE A 49 -3.31 -1.46 -1.27
CA ILE A 49 -2.85 -0.30 -2.04
C ILE A 49 -2.21 0.74 -1.12
N LEU A 50 -2.84 1.07 0.01
CA LEU A 50 -2.27 1.97 1.01
C LEU A 50 -0.92 1.45 1.53
N LEU A 51 -0.88 0.15 1.84
CA LEU A 51 0.35 -0.52 2.23
C LEU A 51 1.44 -0.37 1.17
N ALA A 52 1.12 -0.63 -0.11
CA ALA A 52 2.06 -0.49 -1.21
C ALA A 52 2.57 0.96 -1.35
N GLY A 53 1.72 1.96 -1.13
CA GLY A 53 2.14 3.36 -1.05
C GLY A 53 3.17 3.61 0.06
N GLN A 54 2.93 3.07 1.26
CA GLN A 54 3.88 3.18 2.38
C GLN A 54 5.22 2.49 2.06
N LEU A 55 5.18 1.32 1.41
CA LEU A 55 6.39 0.63 0.96
C LEU A 55 7.16 1.49 -0.06
N ALA A 56 6.46 2.09 -1.03
CA ALA A 56 7.04 2.93 -2.07
C ALA A 56 7.67 4.23 -1.52
N ALA A 57 7.11 4.76 -0.44
CA ALA A 57 7.65 5.90 0.32
C ALA A 57 8.85 5.54 1.23
N GLY A 58 9.51 4.40 1.02
CA GLY A 58 10.67 3.98 1.80
C GLY A 58 10.34 3.42 3.20
N ARG A 59 9.07 3.42 3.63
CA ARG A 59 8.63 2.85 4.93
C ARG A 59 8.42 1.34 4.88
N GLY A 60 8.98 0.69 3.87
CA GLY A 60 8.75 -0.71 3.60
C GLY A 60 9.42 -1.68 4.56
N GLN A 61 10.58 -1.31 5.10
CA GLN A 61 11.40 -2.16 5.96
C GLN A 61 10.69 -2.46 7.30
N GLU A 62 10.14 -1.44 7.96
CA GLU A 62 9.45 -1.57 9.24
C GLU A 62 8.11 -2.31 9.09
N THR A 63 7.40 -2.04 7.99
CA THR A 63 6.09 -2.62 7.72
C THR A 63 6.17 -4.10 7.31
N LEU A 64 7.15 -4.47 6.49
CA LEU A 64 7.45 -5.88 6.16
C LEU A 64 7.98 -6.63 7.38
N ALA A 65 8.81 -6.00 8.21
CA ALA A 65 9.31 -6.60 9.45
C ALA A 65 8.16 -6.92 10.44
N ARG A 66 7.16 -6.04 10.56
CA ARG A 66 5.98 -6.28 11.41
C ARG A 66 5.13 -7.43 10.87
N ARG A 67 4.84 -7.44 9.56
CA ARG A 67 4.10 -8.55 8.92
C ARG A 67 4.82 -9.89 9.00
N ARG A 68 6.16 -9.89 8.93
CA ARG A 68 6.96 -11.11 9.13
C ARG A 68 6.80 -11.65 10.56
N LYS A 69 6.78 -10.77 11.57
CA LYS A 69 6.53 -11.17 12.97
C LYS A 69 5.10 -11.72 13.17
N GLU A 70 4.10 -11.07 12.58
CA GLU A 70 2.70 -11.51 12.64
C GLU A 70 2.47 -12.86 11.92
N GLY A 71 3.12 -13.08 10.77
CA GLY A 71 3.06 -14.34 10.03
C GLY A 71 3.80 -15.51 10.68
N VAL A 72 4.82 -15.25 11.50
CA VAL A 72 5.52 -16.27 12.31
C VAL A 72 4.65 -16.74 13.48
N HIS A 73 3.79 -15.88 14.03
CA HIS A 73 2.90 -16.25 15.15
C HIS A 73 1.61 -16.96 14.71
N ALA A 74 1.16 -16.77 13.47
CA ALA A 74 -0.03 -17.44 12.93
C ALA A 74 0.18 -18.95 12.64
N ASN A 75 1.43 -19.45 12.69
CA ASN A 75 1.77 -20.85 12.43
C ASN A 75 2.25 -21.61 13.69
N SER A 76 1.94 -21.11 14.90
CA SER A 76 2.34 -21.73 16.18
C SER A 76 1.17 -22.27 17.02
N THR A 77 -0.03 -22.39 16.47
CA THR A 77 -1.16 -23.09 17.10
C THR A 77 -1.55 -24.28 16.24
N HIS A 78 -1.15 -25.47 16.71
CA HIS A 78 -1.74 -26.75 16.32
C HIS A 78 -3.23 -26.80 16.70
#